data_AF-A0A7Z7YRH8-F1
#
_entry.id   AF-A0A7Z7YRH8-F1
#
_cell.length_a   1.000
_cell.length_b   1.000
_cell.length_c   1.000
_cell.angle_alpha   90.00
_cell.angle_beta   90.00
_cell.angle_gamma   90.00
#
_symmetry.space_group_name_H-M   'P 1'
#
loop_
_entity.id
_entity.type
_entity.pdbx_description
1 polymer ?
#
loop_
_entity_poly.entity_id
_entity_poly.type
_entity_poly.pdbx_seq_one_letter_code
_entity_poly.pdbx_strand_id
1 'polypeptide(L)'
;DNAKVDGNQIKIASPASGQIKSFDAKQGDKLKKGDPVAEVTAQGQDGQTQDQKIKMPQDGTIAKTDGMEGSIAQAGSPIAYAYNLDDLYITANIDENDLSSIEKGDKVDVTIDGQDSKIDGKIKEIGK
;
A
#
# COMPACT_ATOMS: atom_id res chain seq x y z
N ASP A 1 -8.95 22.31 5.05
CA ASP A 1 -9.67 21.09 4.61
C ASP A 1 -8.79 19.86 4.70
N ASN A 2 -9.34 18.72 5.13
CA ASN A 2 -8.60 17.46 5.27
C ASN A 2 -8.57 16.73 3.92
N ALA A 3 -7.52 16.95 3.12
CA ALA A 3 -7.25 16.13 1.94
C ALA A 3 -6.85 14.72 2.39
N LYS A 4 -7.47 13.68 1.82
CA LYS A 4 -7.07 12.28 1.99
C LYS A 4 -6.34 11.83 0.74
N VAL A 5 -5.15 11.28 0.93
CA VAL A 5 -4.42 10.59 -0.14
C VAL A 5 -4.99 9.17 -0.22
N ASP A 6 -5.85 8.93 -1.22
CA ASP A 6 -6.44 7.62 -1.49
C ASP A 6 -5.53 6.86 -2.46
N GLY A 7 -4.57 6.11 -1.90
CA GLY A 7 -3.76 5.17 -2.66
C GLY A 7 -4.39 3.77 -2.70
N ASN A 8 -4.19 3.03 -3.79
CA ASN A 8 -4.60 1.62 -3.88
C ASN A 8 -3.84 0.79 -2.83
N GLN A 9 -4.50 0.48 -1.71
CA GLN A 9 -3.90 -0.30 -0.63
C GLN A 9 -3.71 -1.75 -1.06
N ILE A 10 -2.48 -2.22 -0.96
CA ILE A 10 -2.02 -3.57 -1.23
C ILE A 10 -1.86 -4.27 0.11
N LYS A 11 -2.67 -5.29 0.35
CA LYS A 11 -2.58 -6.11 1.58
C LYS A 11 -1.71 -7.32 1.31
N ILE A 12 -0.65 -7.46 2.09
CA ILE A 12 0.26 -8.62 2.03
C ILE A 12 -0.12 -9.53 3.18
N ALA A 13 -0.81 -10.62 2.88
CA ALA A 13 -1.34 -11.55 3.87
C ALA A 13 -0.56 -12.86 3.89
N SER A 14 -0.55 -13.52 5.05
CA SER A 14 0.05 -14.84 5.16
C SER A 14 -0.81 -15.90 4.47
N PRO A 15 -0.24 -16.77 3.62
CA PRO A 15 -0.96 -17.86 2.97
C PRO A 15 -1.33 -18.99 3.94
N ALA A 16 -0.60 -19.12 5.05
CA ALA A 16 -0.81 -20.16 6.06
C ALA A 16 -0.62 -19.60 7.47
N SER A 17 -1.20 -20.29 8.46
CA SER A 17 -0.97 -19.98 9.86
C SER A 17 0.35 -20.60 10.31
N GLY A 18 1.25 -19.79 10.87
CA GLY A 18 2.59 -20.23 11.23
C GLY A 18 3.42 -19.13 11.87
N GLN A 19 4.66 -19.45 12.22
CA GLN A 19 5.59 -18.47 12.78
C GLN A 19 6.34 -17.75 11.66
N ILE A 20 6.41 -16.43 11.71
CA ILE A 20 7.25 -15.64 10.80
C ILE A 20 8.70 -15.94 11.14
N LYS A 21 9.41 -16.56 10.21
CA LYS A 21 10.82 -16.95 10.33
C LYS A 21 11.77 -15.81 9.99
N SER A 22 11.41 -14.99 9.01
CA SER A 22 12.12 -13.76 8.66
C SER A 22 11.15 -12.74 8.09
N PHE A 23 11.48 -11.46 8.28
CA PHE A 23 10.76 -10.35 7.67
C PHE A 23 11.77 -9.43 6.98
N ASP A 24 11.89 -9.56 5.67
CA ASP A 24 12.93 -8.89 4.87
C ASP A 24 12.54 -7.45 4.50
N ALA A 25 11.23 -7.19 4.35
CA ALA A 25 10.72 -5.88 3.93
C ALA A 25 10.66 -4.86 5.07
N LYS A 26 10.97 -3.60 4.76
CA LYS A 26 10.88 -2.48 5.71
C LYS A 26 9.92 -1.41 5.21
N GLN A 27 9.39 -0.63 6.15
CA GLN A 27 8.62 0.56 5.81
C GLN A 27 9.46 1.50 4.92
N GLY A 28 8.88 1.93 3.80
CA GLY A 28 9.53 2.76 2.78
C GLY A 28 10.15 1.97 1.63
N ASP A 29 10.27 0.63 1.73
CA ASP A 29 10.85 -0.17 0.64
C ASP A 29 9.91 -0.23 -0.56
N LYS A 30 10.44 0.07 -1.74
CA LYS A 30 9.76 -0.14 -3.03
C LYS A 30 10.04 -1.55 -3.52
N LEU A 31 9.02 -2.40 -3.51
CA LEU A 31 9.09 -3.80 -3.92
C LEU A 31 8.27 -4.02 -5.19
N LYS A 32 8.73 -4.94 -6.03
CA LYS A 32 8.04 -5.37 -7.24
C LYS A 32 7.30 -6.67 -7.01
N LYS A 33 6.32 -6.95 -7.87
CA LYS A 33 5.61 -8.22 -7.90
C LYS A 33 6.57 -9.40 -7.86
N GLY A 34 6.40 -10.27 -6.86
CA GLY A 34 7.22 -11.47 -6.68
C GLY A 34 8.43 -11.29 -5.77
N ASP A 35 8.77 -10.06 -5.37
CA ASP A 35 9.84 -9.82 -4.40
C ASP A 35 9.48 -10.42 -3.03
N PRO A 36 10.45 -11.00 -2.31
CA PRO A 36 10.20 -11.58 -1.00
C PRO A 36 9.90 -10.47 0.02
N VAL A 37 8.88 -10.69 0.84
CA VAL A 37 8.48 -9.79 1.93
C VAL A 37 8.81 -10.42 3.27
N ALA A 38 8.41 -11.68 3.45
CA ALA A 38 8.61 -12.44 4.68
C ALA A 38 8.63 -13.95 4.38
N GLU A 39 9.17 -14.74 5.30
CA GLU A 39 9.10 -16.20 5.28
C GLU A 39 8.29 -16.67 6.49
N VAL A 40 7.29 -17.52 6.28
CA VAL A 40 6.46 -18.11 7.35
C VAL A 40 6.68 -19.61 7.38
N THR A 41 6.98 -20.13 8.56
CA THR A 41 7.09 -21.55 8.83
C THR A 41 5.74 -22.05 9.31
N ALA A 42 5.05 -22.83 8.47
CA ALA A 42 3.73 -23.38 8.74
C ALA A 42 3.75 -24.90 8.73
N GLN A 43 2.76 -25.53 9.37
CA GLN A 43 2.61 -26.98 9.34
C GLN A 43 1.81 -27.38 8.10
N GLY A 44 2.41 -28.22 7.25
CA GLY A 44 1.79 -28.79 6.06
C GLY A 44 0.73 -29.84 6.42
N GLN A 45 -0.10 -30.20 5.43
CA GLN A 45 -1.15 -31.21 5.59
C GLN A 45 -0.60 -32.62 5.86
N ASP A 46 0.67 -32.84 5.51
CA ASP A 46 1.47 -34.03 5.79
C ASP A 46 2.04 -34.06 7.23
N GLY A 47 1.76 -33.02 8.03
CA GLY A 47 2.28 -32.87 9.39
C GLY A 47 3.74 -32.42 9.44
N GLN A 48 4.39 -32.20 8.30
CA GLN A 48 5.75 -31.68 8.21
C GLN A 48 5.73 -30.15 8.30
N THR A 49 6.77 -29.57 8.86
CA THR A 49 6.96 -28.12 8.84
C THR A 49 7.49 -27.70 7.47
N GLN A 50 6.83 -26.73 6.83
CA GLN A 50 7.23 -26.17 5.54
C GLN A 50 7.35 -24.66 5.61
N ASP A 51 8.44 -24.15 5.05
CA ASP A 51 8.67 -22.71 4.92
C ASP A 51 7.98 -22.19 3.65
N GLN A 52 7.11 -21.20 3.82
CA GLN A 52 6.41 -20.53 2.74
C GLN A 52 6.88 -19.08 2.64
N LYS A 53 7.35 -18.70 1.45
CA LYS A 53 7.77 -17.33 1.17
C LYS A 53 6.56 -16.50 0.78
N ILE A 54 6.31 -15.46 1.56
CA ILE A 54 5.33 -14.42 1.29
C ILE A 54 5.98 -13.42 0.35
N LYS A 55 5.38 -13.26 -0.82
CA LYS A 55 5.89 -12.39 -1.88
C LYS A 55 4.93 -11.24 -2.11
N MET A 56 5.46 -10.17 -2.68
CA MET A 56 4.69 -9.02 -3.08
C MET A 56 3.68 -9.41 -4.18
N PRO A 57 2.37 -9.15 -4.03
CA PRO A 57 1.37 -9.53 -5.03
C PRO A 57 1.40 -8.65 -6.28
N GLN A 58 1.85 -7.39 -6.14
CA GLN A 58 2.02 -6.41 -7.22
C GLN A 58 3.03 -5.33 -6.81
N ASP A 59 3.46 -4.50 -7.74
CA ASP A 59 4.41 -3.42 -7.49
C ASP A 59 3.84 -2.40 -6.49
N GLY A 60 4.66 -1.98 -5.52
CA GLY A 60 4.25 -1.01 -4.51
C GLY A 60 5.33 -0.68 -3.49
N THR A 61 5.03 0.29 -2.64
CA THR A 61 5.90 0.73 -1.55
C THR A 61 5.30 0.33 -0.22
N ILE A 62 6.07 -0.33 0.65
CA ILE A 62 5.63 -0.77 1.98
C ILE A 62 5.35 0.47 2.83
N ALA A 63 4.10 0.65 3.24
CA ALA A 63 3.71 1.74 4.12
C ALA A 63 3.72 1.33 5.59
N LYS A 64 3.45 0.06 5.88
CA LYS A 64 3.40 -0.46 7.24
C LYS A 64 3.70 -1.96 7.28
N THR A 65 4.44 -2.38 8.29
CA THR A 65 4.70 -3.78 8.62
C THR A 65 4.06 -4.08 9.98
N ASP A 66 3.10 -5.00 10.02
CA ASP A 66 2.44 -5.43 11.26
C ASP A 66 3.00 -6.77 11.75
N GLY A 67 3.53 -7.59 10.84
CA GLY A 67 4.26 -8.80 11.17
C GLY A 67 5.69 -8.50 11.64
N MET A 68 6.16 -9.28 12.59
CA MET A 68 7.55 -9.26 13.05
C MET A 68 8.13 -10.67 13.03
N GLU A 69 9.45 -10.77 12.85
CA GLU A 69 10.15 -12.05 13.02
C GLU A 69 9.85 -12.66 14.40
N GLY A 70 9.55 -13.96 14.43
CA GLY A 70 9.15 -14.68 15.63
C GLY A 70 7.67 -14.57 16.01
N SER A 71 6.91 -13.64 15.40
CA SER A 71 5.47 -13.53 15.63
C SER A 71 4.68 -14.62 14.92
N ILE A 72 3.47 -14.91 15.41
CA ILE A 72 2.54 -15.84 14.74
C ILE A 72 1.72 -15.07 13.71
N ALA A 73 1.86 -15.45 12.44
CA ALA A 73 0.97 -15.02 11.36
C ALA A 73 -0.20 -16.00 11.23
N GLN A 74 -1.40 -15.48 11.01
CA GLN A 74 -2.58 -16.29 10.71
C GLN A 74 -2.85 -16.29 9.20
N ALA A 75 -3.33 -17.41 8.67
CA ALA A 75 -3.75 -17.52 7.28
C ALA A 75 -4.80 -16.45 6.95
N GLY A 76 -4.58 -15.68 5.89
CA GLY A 76 -5.44 -14.59 5.45
C GLY A 76 -5.25 -13.27 6.23
N SER A 77 -4.52 -13.28 7.34
CA SER A 77 -4.24 -12.04 8.09
C SER A 77 -3.11 -11.24 7.42
N PRO A 78 -3.28 -9.92 7.27
CA PRO A 78 -2.26 -9.04 6.71
C PRO A 78 -1.07 -8.94 7.68
N ILE A 79 0.13 -9.14 7.15
CA ILE A 79 1.40 -8.93 7.86
C ILE A 79 2.10 -7.64 7.42
N ALA A 80 1.71 -7.08 6.28
CA ALA A 80 2.14 -5.77 5.81
C ALA A 80 1.11 -5.13 4.90
N TYR A 81 1.24 -3.82 4.79
CA TYR A 81 0.47 -2.96 3.91
C TYR A 81 1.43 -2.19 3.03
N ALA A 82 1.17 -2.22 1.73
CA ALA A 82 1.86 -1.43 0.74
C ALA A 82 0.87 -0.58 -0.06
N TYR A 83 1.37 0.41 -0.76
CA TYR A 83 0.59 1.25 -1.66
C TYR A 83 1.30 1.36 -2.99
N ASN A 84 0.54 1.29 -4.08
CA ASN A 84 1.08 1.67 -5.37
C ASN A 84 1.14 3.19 -5.45
N LEU A 85 2.35 3.75 -5.39
CA LEU A 85 2.59 5.20 -5.47
C LEU A 85 2.61 5.72 -6.92
N ASP A 86 2.66 4.82 -7.91
CA ASP A 86 2.64 5.21 -9.32
C ASP A 86 1.20 5.58 -9.78
N ASP A 87 0.18 5.24 -8.98
CA ASP A 87 -1.25 5.53 -9.19
C ASP A 87 -1.85 6.28 -7.96
N LEU A 88 -1.23 7.39 -7.56
CA LEU A 88 -1.76 8.25 -6.49
C LEU A 88 -2.90 9.12 -7.02
N TYR A 89 -4.04 9.09 -6.33
CA TYR A 89 -5.15 10.00 -6.56
C TYR A 89 -5.40 10.82 -5.29
N ILE A 90 -5.64 12.12 -5.48
CA ILE A 90 -5.99 13.03 -4.40
C ILE A 90 -7.47 13.33 -4.54
N THR A 91 -8.24 12.95 -3.52
CA THR A 91 -9.65 13.30 -3.43
C THR A 91 -9.78 14.59 -2.62
N ALA A 92 -10.18 15.67 -3.27
CA ALA A 92 -10.50 16.94 -2.62
C ALA A 92 -11.99 17.25 -2.84
N ASN A 93 -12.69 17.59 -1.76
CA ASN A 93 -14.02 18.17 -1.87
C ASN A 93 -13.85 19.67 -2.14
N ILE A 94 -14.42 20.15 -3.23
CA ILE A 94 -14.39 21.55 -3.64
C ILE A 94 -15.85 22.05 -3.64
N ASP A 95 -16.08 23.24 -3.10
CA ASP A 95 -17.41 23.87 -3.13
C ASP A 95 -17.85 24.18 -4.57
N GLU A 96 -19.13 23.92 -4.87
CA GLU A 96 -19.73 24.00 -6.21
C GLU A 96 -19.66 25.40 -6.85
N ASN A 97 -19.56 26.44 -6.02
CA ASN A 97 -19.39 27.82 -6.50
C ASN A 97 -18.03 28.06 -7.17
N ASP A 98 -16.98 27.32 -6.78
CA ASP A 98 -15.64 27.39 -7.36
C ASP A 98 -15.41 26.37 -8.51
N LEU A 99 -16.31 25.40 -8.67
CA LEU A 99 -16.31 24.41 -9.76
C LEU A 99 -16.52 25.03 -11.16
N SER A 100 -17.08 26.24 -11.22
CA SER A 100 -17.41 26.93 -12.48
C SER A 100 -16.20 27.23 -13.38
N SER A 101 -14.98 27.15 -12.85
CA SER A 101 -13.73 27.44 -13.59
C SER A 101 -12.79 26.25 -13.73
N ILE A 102 -13.26 25.03 -13.43
CA ILE A 102 -12.41 23.83 -13.38
C ILE A 102 -12.88 22.81 -14.42
N GLU A 103 -11.99 22.45 -15.35
CA GLU A 103 -12.25 21.48 -16.40
C GLU A 103 -11.41 20.20 -16.23
N LYS A 104 -11.94 19.07 -16.73
CA LYS A 104 -11.19 17.82 -16.75
C LYS A 104 -9.95 17.97 -17.63
N GLY A 105 -8.78 17.67 -17.06
CA GLY A 105 -7.49 17.81 -17.74
C GLY A 105 -6.71 19.07 -17.37
N ASP A 106 -7.30 19.97 -16.59
CA ASP A 106 -6.59 21.12 -16.06
C ASP A 106 -5.40 20.69 -15.20
N LYS A 107 -4.32 21.46 -15.33
CA LYS A 107 -3.14 21.33 -14.47
C LYS A 107 -3.44 22.02 -13.15
N VAL A 108 -3.12 21.33 -12.07
CA VAL A 108 -3.27 21.86 -10.72
C VAL A 108 -1.94 21.72 -9.99
N ASP A 109 -1.57 22.76 -9.25
CA ASP A 109 -0.46 22.72 -8.31
C ASP A 109 -0.99 22.25 -6.95
N VAL A 110 -0.55 21.07 -6.50
CA VAL A 110 -0.90 20.56 -5.17
C VAL A 110 0.24 20.89 -4.21
N THR A 111 -0.10 21.55 -3.11
CA THR A 111 0.84 21.78 -2.00
C THR A 111 0.41 20.92 -0.81
N ILE A 112 1.34 20.11 -0.29
CA ILE A 112 1.11 19.27 0.89
C ILE A 112 1.66 20.03 2.10
N ASP A 113 0.78 20.35 3.05
CA ASP A 113 1.20 21.02 4.27
C ASP A 113 2.17 20.11 5.06
N GLY A 114 3.37 20.60 5.33
CA GLY A 114 4.48 19.83 5.92
C GLY A 114 5.58 19.37 4.95
N GLN A 115 5.47 19.66 3.65
CA GLN A 115 6.55 19.46 2.67
C GLN A 115 6.61 20.65 1.70
N ASP A 116 7.76 21.34 1.62
CA ASP A 116 7.98 22.54 0.79
C ASP A 116 8.04 22.25 -0.74
N SER A 117 7.45 21.15 -1.19
CA SER A 117 7.52 20.67 -2.57
C SER A 117 6.14 20.77 -3.23
N LYS A 118 6.09 21.45 -4.37
CA LYS A 118 4.91 21.49 -5.25
C LYS A 118 4.87 20.23 -6.08
N ILE A 119 3.68 19.62 -6.18
CA ILE A 119 3.45 18.45 -7.01
C ILE A 119 2.48 18.85 -8.12
N ASP A 120 2.93 18.73 -9.38
CA ASP A 120 2.07 18.90 -10.54
C ASP A 120 1.06 17.75 -10.63
N GLY A 121 -0.24 18.08 -10.64
CA GLY A 121 -1.34 17.13 -10.80
C GLY A 121 -2.19 17.40 -12.03
N LYS A 122 -3.05 16.42 -12.38
CA LYS A 122 -4.10 16.58 -13.40
C LYS A 122 -5.44 16.10 -12.87
N ILE A 123 -6.50 16.83 -13.21
CA ILE A 123 -7.87 16.45 -12.83
C ILE A 123 -8.33 15.26 -13.67
N LYS A 124 -8.52 14.11 -13.02
CA LYS A 124 -8.96 12.87 -13.67
C LYS A 124 -10.48 12.78 -13.81
N GLU A 125 -11.22 13.22 -12.79
CA GLU A 125 -12.67 13.10 -12.73
C GLU A 125 -13.28 14.16 -11.82
N ILE A 126 -14.48 14.62 -12.18
CA ILE A 126 -15.32 15.51 -11.38
C ILE A 126 -16.61 14.74 -11.16
N GLY A 127 -16.90 14.36 -9.91
CA GLY A 127 -18.18 13.79 -9.52
C GLY A 127 -19.27 14.85 -9.67
N LYS A 128 -20.36 14.52 -10.36
CA LYS A 128 -21.56 15.36 -10.45
C LYS A 128 -22.63 14.87 -9.48
#